data_AF-A4ALN1-F1
#
_entry.id   AF-A4ALN1-F1
#
_cell.length_a   1.000
_cell.length_b   1.000
_cell.length_c   1.000
_cell.angle_alpha   90.00
_cell.angle_beta   90.00
_cell.angle_gamma   90.00
#
_symmetry.space_group_name_H-M   'P 1'
#
loop_
_entity.id
_entity.type
_entity.pdbx_description
1 polymer ?
#
loop_
_entity_poly.entity_id
_entity_poly.type
_entity_poly.pdbx_seq_one_letter_code
_entity_poly.pdbx_strand_id
1 'polypeptide(L)'
;MQSSDEVQSLLVDFWEHKNEADRRQKEEGKKDAGAQARNARHMKKLGTFVRQMFVNAGLSEADVMVNGVIPGYFRRSKNWDVVATYKGQLVALVELKSQVGSNDSNGNNRIEEALGNPKDAATAQELNQVFGKLPIWTAFGVVFGSSPENAKAVGLPSNPLFPLDPVFNGMTYGRQWEIAIERFIQTGSYSAGWMVTSWVSAEGQVKYVEPVATATAQTLETQIQARVAFAKQVLG
;
A
#
# COMPACT_ATOMS: atom_id res chain seq x y z
N MET A 1 -11.56 -16.21 9.34
CA MET A 1 -12.90 -15.62 9.50
C MET A 1 -12.83 -14.22 10.11
N GLN A 2 -12.09 -13.98 11.20
CA GLN A 2 -11.90 -12.64 11.81
C GLN A 2 -11.34 -11.57 10.85
N SER A 3 -10.34 -11.89 10.02
CA SER A 3 -9.72 -10.91 9.10
C SER A 3 -10.69 -10.31 8.06
N SER A 4 -11.66 -11.09 7.57
CA SER A 4 -12.61 -10.61 6.54
C SER A 4 -13.57 -9.54 7.05
N ASP A 5 -14.05 -9.69 8.29
CA ASP A 5 -14.98 -8.74 8.91
C ASP A 5 -14.28 -7.43 9.30
N GLU A 6 -13.02 -7.53 9.72
CA GLU A 6 -12.18 -6.36 10.01
C GLU A 6 -11.87 -5.57 8.73
N VAL A 7 -11.50 -6.25 7.63
CA VAL A 7 -11.29 -5.60 6.32
C VAL A 7 -12.57 -4.94 5.82
N GLN A 8 -13.72 -5.63 5.92
CA GLN A 8 -15.01 -5.05 5.54
C GLN A 8 -15.30 -3.76 6.33
N SER A 9 -15.14 -3.80 7.66
CA SER A 9 -15.39 -2.65 8.53
C SER A 9 -14.43 -1.48 8.22
N LEU A 10 -13.16 -1.78 7.99
CA LEU A 10 -12.15 -0.81 7.57
C LEU A 10 -12.50 -0.14 6.24
N LEU A 11 -13.03 -0.90 5.28
CA LEU A 11 -13.42 -0.37 3.97
C LEU A 11 -14.70 0.46 4.05
N VAL A 12 -15.64 0.13 4.94
CA VAL A 12 -16.80 0.99 5.25
C VAL A 12 -16.31 2.36 5.75
N ASP A 13 -15.47 2.38 6.80
CA ASP A 13 -14.85 3.61 7.31
C ASP A 13 -14.11 4.39 6.21
N PHE A 14 -13.38 3.66 5.33
CA PHE A 14 -12.63 4.25 4.22
C PHE A 14 -13.56 5.01 3.25
N TRP A 15 -14.64 4.36 2.79
CA TRP A 15 -15.58 4.96 1.84
C TRP A 15 -16.37 6.11 2.46
N GLU A 16 -16.78 6.01 3.72
CA GLU A 16 -17.45 7.10 4.43
C GLU A 16 -16.58 8.36 4.49
N HIS A 17 -15.33 8.23 4.97
CA HIS A 17 -14.41 9.36 5.06
C HIS A 17 -13.98 9.91 3.70
N LYS A 18 -13.88 9.06 2.69
CA LYS A 18 -13.59 9.50 1.32
C LYS A 18 -14.77 10.32 0.78
N ASN A 19 -15.99 9.80 0.84
CA ASN A 19 -17.18 10.46 0.33
C ASN A 19 -17.43 11.80 1.05
N GLU A 20 -17.17 11.85 2.36
CA GLU A 20 -17.20 13.09 3.13
C GLU A 20 -16.17 14.10 2.62
N ALA A 21 -14.93 13.68 2.35
CA ALA A 21 -13.89 14.55 1.81
C ALA A 21 -14.23 15.07 0.41
N ASP A 22 -14.73 14.19 -0.47
CA ASP A 22 -15.13 14.54 -1.83
C ASP A 22 -16.31 15.55 -1.81
N ARG A 23 -17.26 15.40 -0.87
CA ARG A 23 -18.37 16.36 -0.67
C ARG A 23 -17.85 17.74 -0.25
N ARG A 24 -16.97 17.79 0.76
CA ARG A 24 -16.39 19.05 1.26
C ARG A 24 -15.59 19.78 0.18
N GLN A 25 -14.81 19.06 -0.63
CA GLN A 25 -14.06 19.67 -1.74
C GLN A 25 -14.96 20.32 -2.79
N LYS A 26 -16.09 19.68 -3.13
CA LYS A 26 -17.09 20.24 -4.05
C LYS A 26 -17.73 21.51 -3.47
N GLU A 27 -18.06 21.51 -2.18
CA GLU A 27 -18.63 22.67 -1.48
C GLU A 27 -17.68 23.87 -1.42
N GLU A 28 -16.37 23.62 -1.29
CA GLU A 28 -15.34 24.66 -1.27
C GLU A 28 -14.96 25.21 -2.66
N GLY A 29 -15.57 24.71 -3.75
CA GLY A 29 -15.32 25.17 -5.11
C GLY A 29 -13.90 24.89 -5.64
N LYS A 30 -13.10 24.09 -4.93
CA LYS A 30 -11.74 23.71 -5.35
C LYS A 30 -11.84 22.56 -6.34
N LYS A 31 -11.65 22.85 -7.64
CA LYS A 31 -11.39 21.82 -8.65
C LYS A 31 -9.96 21.29 -8.49
N ASP A 32 -9.83 19.97 -8.32
CA ASP A 32 -8.62 19.18 -8.55
C ASP A 32 -7.29 19.80 -8.09
N ALA A 33 -7.22 20.25 -6.83
CA ALA A 33 -5.94 20.24 -6.14
C ALA A 33 -5.62 18.78 -5.85
N GLY A 34 -4.89 18.12 -6.76
CA GLY A 34 -4.54 16.71 -6.69
C GLY A 34 -4.32 16.27 -5.25
N ALA A 35 -5.08 15.26 -4.83
CA ALA A 35 -5.38 14.89 -3.44
C ALA A 35 -4.14 14.45 -2.62
N GLN A 36 -3.13 15.32 -2.48
CA GLN A 36 -2.16 15.29 -1.42
C GLN A 36 -2.80 15.86 -0.16
N ALA A 37 -3.88 15.22 0.29
CA ALA A 37 -4.31 15.40 1.66
C ALA A 37 -3.34 14.59 2.52
N ARG A 38 -2.29 15.26 3.02
CA ARG A 38 -1.48 14.83 4.18
C ARG A 38 -2.33 14.56 5.44
N ASN A 39 -3.66 14.66 5.34
CA ASN A 39 -4.71 14.48 6.34
C ASN A 39 -5.86 13.57 5.87
N ALA A 40 -5.65 12.72 4.86
CA ALA A 40 -6.65 11.74 4.41
C ALA A 40 -6.96 10.74 5.55
N ARG A 41 -8.02 11.01 6.33
CA ARG A 41 -8.44 10.18 7.47
C ARG A 41 -8.59 8.71 7.10
N HIS A 42 -9.07 8.43 5.89
CA HIS A 42 -9.18 7.08 5.34
C HIS A 42 -7.82 6.37 5.24
N MET A 43 -6.75 7.04 4.80
CA MET A 43 -5.40 6.45 4.76
C MET A 43 -4.83 6.22 6.15
N LYS A 44 -5.09 7.12 7.10
CA LYS A 44 -4.64 6.94 8.50
C LYS A 44 -5.21 5.66 9.11
N LYS A 45 -6.49 5.35 8.85
CA LYS A 45 -7.14 4.13 9.32
C LYS A 45 -6.49 2.87 8.75
N LEU A 46 -6.13 2.87 7.45
CA LEU A 46 -5.36 1.77 6.85
C LEU A 46 -4.00 1.58 7.55
N GLY A 47 -3.29 2.67 7.82
CA GLY A 47 -2.03 2.63 8.57
C GLY A 47 -2.19 2.09 9.99
N THR A 48 -3.25 2.50 10.70
CA THR A 48 -3.57 1.95 12.03
C THR A 48 -3.91 0.46 11.99
N PHE A 49 -4.65 0.00 10.98
CA PHE A 49 -4.97 -1.41 10.79
C PHE A 49 -3.70 -2.25 10.61
N VAL A 50 -2.80 -1.84 9.73
CA VAL A 50 -1.52 -2.54 9.53
C VAL A 50 -0.63 -2.45 10.77
N ARG A 51 -0.61 -1.30 11.47
CA ARG A 51 0.07 -1.18 12.78
C ARG A 51 -0.43 -2.24 13.75
N GLN A 52 -1.74 -2.47 13.81
CA GLN A 52 -2.31 -3.44 14.74
C GLN A 52 -1.85 -4.87 14.42
N MET A 53 -1.62 -5.22 13.15
CA MET A 53 -1.03 -6.52 12.78
C MET A 53 0.36 -6.72 13.42
N PHE A 54 1.21 -5.69 13.44
CA PHE A 54 2.52 -5.75 14.10
C PHE A 54 2.40 -5.85 15.63
N VAL A 55 1.46 -5.14 16.22
CA VAL A 55 1.19 -5.20 17.67
C VAL A 55 0.66 -6.57 18.06
N ASN A 56 -0.27 -7.14 17.29
CA ASN A 56 -0.79 -8.49 17.48
C ASN A 56 0.29 -9.57 17.30
N ALA A 57 1.25 -9.34 16.39
CA ALA A 57 2.45 -10.17 16.24
C ALA A 57 3.44 -10.03 17.42
N GLY A 58 3.18 -9.10 18.35
CA GLY A 58 3.85 -8.98 19.64
C GLY A 58 4.89 -7.88 19.72
N LEU A 59 4.92 -6.92 18.79
CA LEU A 59 5.65 -5.66 19.02
C LEU A 59 4.88 -4.77 19.99
N SER A 60 5.60 -3.91 20.72
CA SER A 60 4.93 -2.93 21.58
C SER A 60 4.28 -1.82 20.73
N GLU A 61 3.25 -1.19 21.27
CA GLU A 61 2.61 -0.04 20.63
C GLU A 61 3.57 1.13 20.35
N ALA A 62 4.60 1.30 21.18
CA ALA A 62 5.62 2.34 21.04
C ALA A 62 6.62 2.02 19.92
N ASP A 63 6.80 0.73 19.61
CA ASP A 63 7.73 0.28 18.58
C ASP A 63 7.14 0.35 17.16
N VAL A 64 5.84 0.60 17.02
CA VAL A 64 5.14 0.67 15.73
C VAL A 64 4.54 2.05 15.51
N MET A 65 5.23 2.85 14.71
CA MET A 65 4.87 4.23 14.39
C MET A 65 4.09 4.32 13.09
N VAL A 66 2.99 5.07 13.08
CA VAL A 66 2.27 5.47 11.86
C VAL A 66 2.80 6.82 11.39
N ASN A 67 3.04 6.98 10.08
CA ASN A 67 3.69 8.16 9.48
C ASN A 67 5.12 8.39 10.01
N GLY A 68 5.93 7.34 9.99
CA GLY A 68 7.29 7.37 10.48
C GLY A 68 8.28 7.93 9.46
N VAL A 69 9.09 8.90 9.86
CA VAL A 69 10.14 9.48 9.02
C VAL A 69 11.46 8.73 9.24
N ILE A 70 12.02 8.18 8.17
CA ILE A 70 13.35 7.55 8.20
C ILE A 70 14.31 8.24 7.22
N PRO A 71 15.62 8.19 7.45
CA PRO A 71 16.64 8.53 6.47
C PRO A 71 16.42 7.84 5.11
N GLY A 72 16.74 8.53 4.02
CA GLY A 72 16.88 7.94 2.69
C GLY A 72 18.34 8.03 2.24
N TYR A 73 18.67 7.36 1.15
CA TYR A 73 19.99 7.45 0.52
C TYR A 73 19.99 8.48 -0.61
N PHE A 74 19.04 8.36 -1.56
CA PHE A 74 18.91 9.25 -2.71
C PHE A 74 18.13 10.52 -2.38
N ARG A 75 17.41 10.53 -1.27
CA ARG A 75 16.68 11.68 -0.73
C ARG A 75 16.94 11.81 0.76
N ARG A 76 16.80 13.04 1.28
CA ARG A 76 17.05 13.37 2.70
C ARG A 76 16.33 12.45 3.69
N SER A 77 15.08 12.07 3.38
CA SER A 77 14.23 11.23 4.21
C SER A 77 12.97 10.80 3.46
N LYS A 78 12.30 9.77 3.98
CA LYS A 78 10.95 9.34 3.58
C LYS A 78 10.06 9.22 4.81
N ASN A 79 8.84 9.74 4.70
CA ASN A 79 7.75 9.42 5.60
C ASN A 79 7.01 8.16 5.09
N TRP A 80 7.12 7.04 5.80
CA TRP A 80 6.42 5.78 5.53
C TRP A 80 5.14 5.67 6.34
N ASP A 81 4.11 5.05 5.78
CA ASP A 81 2.81 4.92 6.45
C ASP A 81 2.90 4.12 7.75
N VAL A 82 3.71 3.06 7.79
CA VAL A 82 4.03 2.32 9.03
C VAL A 82 5.53 2.02 9.10
N VAL A 83 6.13 2.30 10.25
CA VAL A 83 7.51 1.93 10.60
C VAL A 83 7.47 1.10 11.87
N ALA A 84 7.92 -0.15 11.78
CA ALA A 84 8.01 -1.04 12.92
C ALA A 84 9.48 -1.24 13.30
N THR A 85 9.78 -1.13 14.58
CA THR A 85 11.11 -1.35 15.15
C THR A 85 11.06 -2.40 16.26
N TYR A 86 12.21 -2.85 16.71
CA TYR A 86 12.34 -3.66 17.92
C TYR A 86 13.72 -3.44 18.50
N LYS A 87 13.79 -3.05 19.79
CA LYS A 87 15.05 -2.68 20.45
C LYS A 87 15.88 -1.66 19.67
N GLY A 88 15.22 -0.65 19.10
CA GLY A 88 15.84 0.42 18.32
C GLY A 88 16.33 0.01 16.93
N GLN A 89 16.04 -1.21 16.46
CA GLN A 89 16.39 -1.67 15.11
C GLN A 89 15.17 -1.78 14.22
N LEU A 90 15.32 -1.51 12.94
CA LEU A 90 14.22 -1.55 11.99
C LEU A 90 13.78 -2.99 11.73
N VAL A 91 12.49 -3.25 11.92
CA VAL A 91 11.85 -4.54 11.63
C VAL A 91 11.18 -4.49 10.27
N ALA A 92 10.39 -3.46 9.99
CA ALA A 92 9.61 -3.37 8.75
C ALA A 92 9.28 -1.92 8.38
N LEU A 93 9.10 -1.70 7.07
CA LEU A 93 8.55 -0.48 6.48
C LEU A 93 7.34 -0.83 5.63
N VAL A 94 6.24 -0.10 5.79
CA VAL A 94 5.03 -0.29 4.97
C VAL A 94 4.62 1.02 4.32
N GLU A 95 4.41 0.98 3.01
CA GLU A 95 3.81 2.06 2.23
C GLU A 95 2.40 1.65 1.83
N LEU A 96 1.45 2.55 2.02
CA LEU A 96 0.04 2.37 1.69
C LEU A 96 -0.39 3.43 0.67
N LYS A 97 -1.19 3.00 -0.29
CA LYS A 97 -1.78 3.87 -1.30
C LYS A 97 -3.27 3.62 -1.44
N SER A 98 -3.97 4.62 -1.96
CA SER A 98 -5.29 4.43 -2.51
C SER A 98 -5.43 5.17 -3.83
N GLN A 99 -6.28 4.64 -4.70
CA GLN A 99 -6.64 5.27 -5.96
C GLN A 99 -8.13 5.03 -6.22
N VAL A 100 -8.92 6.09 -6.09
CA VAL A 100 -10.39 6.03 -6.20
C VAL A 100 -10.90 7.28 -6.91
N GLY A 101 -11.74 7.11 -7.93
CA GLY A 101 -12.44 8.21 -8.62
C GLY A 101 -11.66 8.87 -9.75
N SER A 102 -10.32 8.82 -9.75
CA SER A 102 -9.49 9.19 -10.90
C SER A 102 -8.85 7.96 -11.54
N ASN A 103 -9.41 7.57 -12.68
CA ASN A 103 -8.77 6.64 -13.63
C ASN A 103 -7.79 7.40 -14.55
N ASP A 104 -7.24 8.51 -14.05
CA ASP A 104 -6.28 9.33 -14.78
C ASP A 104 -4.95 8.59 -14.95
N SER A 105 -4.24 8.96 -16.02
CA SER A 105 -3.00 8.39 -16.58
C SER A 105 -1.78 8.31 -15.64
N ASN A 106 -1.97 8.53 -14.34
CA ASN A 106 -0.93 8.55 -13.33
C ASN A 106 -0.62 7.16 -12.71
N GLY A 107 -1.19 6.07 -13.24
CA GLY A 107 -0.88 4.71 -12.78
C GLY A 107 0.61 4.39 -12.90
N ASN A 108 1.23 4.77 -14.01
CA ASN A 108 2.65 4.52 -14.26
C ASN A 108 3.55 5.29 -13.28
N ASN A 109 3.34 6.60 -13.07
CA ASN A 109 4.20 7.33 -12.14
C ASN A 109 3.99 6.85 -10.69
N ARG A 110 2.79 6.38 -10.32
CA ARG A 110 2.54 5.78 -9.01
C ARG A 110 3.30 4.47 -8.82
N ILE A 111 3.38 3.64 -9.86
CA ILE A 111 4.19 2.42 -9.86
C ILE A 111 5.68 2.77 -9.74
N GLU A 112 6.14 3.80 -10.46
CA GLU A 112 7.52 4.30 -10.35
C GLU A 112 7.85 4.79 -8.93
N GLU A 113 6.98 5.61 -8.33
CA GLU A 113 7.11 6.07 -6.95
C GLU A 113 7.17 4.90 -5.96
N ALA A 114 6.33 3.89 -6.16
CA ALA A 114 6.32 2.69 -5.32
C ALA A 114 7.65 1.93 -5.42
N LEU A 115 8.19 1.75 -6.63
CA LEU A 115 9.47 1.06 -6.86
C LEU A 115 10.68 1.79 -6.25
N GLY A 116 10.68 3.12 -6.25
CA GLY A 116 11.79 3.91 -5.71
C GLY A 116 11.94 3.83 -4.19
N ASN A 117 10.83 3.68 -3.46
CA ASN A 117 10.81 3.67 -1.99
C ASN A 117 11.67 2.55 -1.35
N PRO A 118 11.47 1.26 -1.69
CA PRO A 118 12.25 0.18 -1.09
C PRO A 118 13.72 0.24 -1.52
N LYS A 119 14.01 0.67 -2.76
CA LYS A 119 15.39 0.83 -3.23
C LYS A 119 16.15 1.89 -2.44
N ASP A 120 15.50 3.02 -2.13
CA ASP A 120 16.08 4.10 -1.32
C ASP A 120 16.43 3.62 0.10
N ALA A 121 15.52 2.89 0.76
CA ALA A 121 15.76 2.32 2.09
C ALA A 121 16.84 1.21 2.08
N ALA A 122 16.80 0.32 1.08
CA ALA A 122 17.80 -0.74 0.93
C ALA A 122 19.20 -0.16 0.73
N THR A 123 19.37 0.83 -0.15
CA THR A 123 20.67 1.48 -0.37
C THR A 123 21.15 2.23 0.87
N ALA A 124 20.25 2.89 1.62
CA ALA A 124 20.61 3.55 2.88
C ALA A 124 21.16 2.55 3.90
N GLN A 125 20.54 1.36 4.00
CA GLN A 125 21.05 0.29 4.86
C GLN A 125 22.37 -0.29 4.36
N GLU A 126 22.46 -0.60 3.07
CA GLU A 126 23.62 -1.25 2.46
C GLU A 126 24.89 -0.40 2.60
N LEU A 127 24.78 0.90 2.33
CA LEU A 127 25.95 1.78 2.26
C LEU A 127 26.20 2.54 3.57
N ASN A 128 25.17 2.83 4.37
CA ASN A 128 25.30 3.65 5.57
C ASN A 128 24.92 2.92 6.88
N GLN A 129 24.39 1.69 6.82
CA GLN A 129 24.05 0.85 7.98
C GLN A 129 23.15 1.53 9.04
N VAL A 130 22.24 2.38 8.58
CA VAL A 130 21.46 3.29 9.46
C VAL A 130 20.28 2.63 10.19
N PHE A 131 19.90 1.39 9.86
CA PHE A 131 18.68 0.76 10.38
C PHE A 131 18.90 -0.45 11.29
N GLY A 132 20.15 -0.76 11.64
CA GLY A 132 20.51 -1.89 12.49
C GLY A 132 20.94 -3.12 11.71
N LYS A 133 20.75 -4.31 12.29
CA LYS A 133 21.34 -5.58 11.82
C LYS A 133 20.41 -6.43 10.96
N LEU A 134 19.10 -6.17 11.01
CA LEU A 134 18.13 -6.96 10.25
C LEU A 134 18.15 -6.56 8.77
N PRO A 135 18.00 -7.53 7.83
CA PRO A 135 17.80 -7.18 6.42
C PRO A 135 16.50 -6.40 6.27
N ILE A 136 16.47 -5.46 5.32
CA ILE A 136 15.29 -4.62 5.09
C ILE A 136 14.11 -5.48 4.64
N TRP A 137 12.99 -5.33 5.32
CA TRP A 137 11.72 -5.94 4.96
C TRP A 137 10.71 -4.83 4.69
N THR A 138 10.06 -4.90 3.54
CA THR A 138 9.10 -3.88 3.10
C THR A 138 7.78 -4.51 2.68
N ALA A 139 6.68 -3.80 2.91
CA ALA A 139 5.38 -4.13 2.35
C ALA A 139 4.76 -2.96 1.59
N PHE A 140 4.00 -3.28 0.54
CA PHE A 140 3.22 -2.32 -0.23
C PHE A 140 1.74 -2.68 -0.20
N GLY A 141 0.90 -1.76 0.27
CA GLY A 141 -0.56 -1.91 0.28
C GLY A 141 -1.25 -0.95 -0.68
N VAL A 142 -2.27 -1.39 -1.39
CA VAL A 142 -3.12 -0.51 -2.20
C VAL A 142 -4.61 -0.83 -2.04
N VAL A 143 -5.41 0.21 -1.85
CA VAL A 143 -6.87 0.15 -2.00
C VAL A 143 -7.26 0.82 -3.32
N PHE A 144 -7.67 0.02 -4.30
CA PHE A 144 -8.13 0.46 -5.61
C PHE A 144 -9.66 0.55 -5.63
N GLY A 145 -10.19 1.70 -6.03
CA GLY A 145 -11.61 1.95 -6.09
C GLY A 145 -12.18 1.75 -7.49
N SER A 146 -12.77 0.59 -7.75
CA SER A 146 -13.45 0.29 -9.01
C SER A 146 -14.50 -0.78 -8.80
N SER A 147 -15.70 -0.59 -9.36
CA SER A 147 -16.66 -1.68 -9.50
C SER A 147 -16.35 -2.49 -10.76
N PRO A 148 -16.77 -3.77 -10.84
CA PRO A 148 -16.69 -4.56 -12.07
C PRO A 148 -17.37 -3.87 -13.26
N GLU A 149 -18.50 -3.21 -13.01
CA GLU A 149 -19.33 -2.52 -14.02
C GLU A 149 -18.66 -1.26 -14.61
N ASN A 150 -17.80 -0.60 -13.83
CA ASN A 150 -17.17 0.68 -14.21
C ASN A 150 -15.67 0.54 -14.52
N ALA A 151 -15.17 -0.69 -14.60
CA ALA A 151 -13.78 -0.95 -14.91
C ALA A 151 -13.47 -0.47 -16.34
N LYS A 152 -12.53 0.49 -16.46
CA LYS A 152 -12.12 1.03 -17.76
C LYS A 152 -10.89 0.30 -18.28
N ALA A 153 -10.94 -0.07 -19.56
CA ALA A 153 -9.78 -0.58 -20.27
C ALA A 153 -8.70 0.51 -20.38
N VAL A 154 -7.44 0.09 -20.29
CA VAL A 154 -6.27 0.94 -20.50
C VAL A 154 -5.82 0.75 -21.95
N GLY A 155 -5.72 1.84 -22.69
CA GLY A 155 -5.21 1.81 -24.06
C GLY A 155 -3.71 1.51 -24.09
N LEU A 156 -3.29 0.66 -25.02
CA LEU A 156 -1.87 0.44 -25.29
C LEU A 156 -1.32 1.58 -26.17
N PRO A 157 -0.03 1.90 -26.05
CA PRO A 157 0.67 2.75 -27.03
C PRO A 157 0.44 2.26 -28.46
N SER A 158 0.13 3.18 -29.37
CA SER A 158 -0.24 2.85 -30.76
C SER A 158 0.93 2.37 -31.63
N ASN A 159 2.17 2.71 -31.27
CA ASN A 159 3.37 2.32 -32.00
C ASN A 159 4.58 2.18 -31.05
N PRO A 160 4.64 1.13 -30.22
CA PRO A 160 5.77 0.95 -29.31
C PRO A 160 7.01 0.53 -30.11
N LEU A 161 8.18 1.08 -29.76
CA LEU A 161 9.45 0.76 -30.41
C LEU A 161 9.82 -0.74 -30.30
N PHE A 162 9.35 -1.39 -29.24
CA PHE A 162 9.52 -2.82 -28.97
C PHE A 162 8.18 -3.45 -28.58
N PRO A 163 7.99 -4.76 -28.77
CA PRO A 163 6.77 -5.44 -28.37
C PRO A 163 6.46 -5.23 -26.88
N LEU A 164 5.21 -4.92 -26.57
CA LEU A 164 4.72 -4.86 -25.20
C LEU A 164 4.51 -6.28 -24.67
N ASP A 165 4.62 -6.43 -23.36
CA ASP A 165 4.27 -7.67 -22.69
C ASP A 165 2.76 -7.97 -22.91
N PRO A 166 2.41 -9.15 -23.45
CA PRO A 166 1.02 -9.52 -23.71
C PRO A 166 0.11 -9.49 -22.47
N VAL A 167 0.66 -9.54 -21.26
CA VAL A 167 -0.11 -9.42 -20.00
C VAL A 167 -0.89 -8.09 -19.91
N PHE A 168 -0.47 -7.06 -20.64
CA PHE A 168 -1.11 -5.74 -20.65
C PHE A 168 -2.24 -5.63 -21.71
N ASN A 169 -2.45 -6.66 -22.53
CA ASN A 169 -3.52 -6.65 -23.53
C ASN A 169 -4.91 -6.65 -22.86
N GLY A 170 -5.75 -5.67 -23.19
CA GLY A 170 -7.12 -5.57 -22.67
C GLY A 170 -7.21 -5.36 -21.16
N MET A 171 -6.11 -4.93 -20.53
CA MET A 171 -6.06 -4.71 -19.09
C MET A 171 -6.95 -3.53 -18.65
N THR A 172 -7.38 -3.56 -17.40
CA THR A 172 -7.98 -2.41 -16.71
C THR A 172 -6.97 -1.79 -15.75
N TYR A 173 -7.24 -0.59 -15.23
CA TYR A 173 -6.40 0.00 -14.18
C TYR A 173 -6.33 -0.85 -12.91
N GLY A 174 -7.40 -1.60 -12.58
CA GLY A 174 -7.38 -2.58 -11.49
C GLY A 174 -6.40 -3.70 -11.79
N ARG A 175 -6.48 -4.27 -13.00
CA ARG A 175 -5.54 -5.31 -13.45
C ARG A 175 -4.10 -4.81 -13.50
N GLN A 176 -3.88 -3.53 -13.77
CA GLN A 176 -2.54 -2.92 -13.68
C GLN A 176 -1.92 -3.06 -12.29
N TRP A 177 -2.70 -2.74 -11.25
CA TRP A 177 -2.24 -2.85 -9.87
C TRP A 177 -2.03 -4.31 -9.45
N GLU A 178 -2.88 -5.24 -9.93
CA GLU A 178 -2.70 -6.67 -9.70
C GLU A 178 -1.33 -7.14 -10.23
N ILE A 179 -1.06 -6.85 -11.50
CA ILE A 179 0.21 -7.20 -12.15
C ILE A 179 1.39 -6.52 -11.45
N ALA A 180 1.25 -5.25 -11.06
CA ALA A 180 2.32 -4.51 -10.39
C ALA A 180 2.68 -5.15 -9.05
N ILE A 181 1.70 -5.49 -8.21
CA ILE A 181 1.94 -6.07 -6.89
C ILE A 181 2.49 -7.50 -6.99
N GLU A 182 1.95 -8.31 -7.91
CA GLU A 182 2.51 -9.63 -8.21
C GLU A 182 3.99 -9.52 -8.58
N ARG A 183 4.33 -8.59 -9.50
CA ARG A 183 5.72 -8.37 -9.93
C ARG A 183 6.60 -7.82 -8.81
N PHE A 184 6.12 -6.87 -8.01
CA PHE A 184 6.88 -6.31 -6.88
C PHE A 184 7.33 -7.39 -5.90
N ILE A 185 6.45 -8.36 -5.61
CA ILE A 185 6.76 -9.49 -4.73
C ILE A 185 7.70 -10.47 -5.45
N GLN A 186 7.38 -10.87 -6.68
CA GLN A 186 8.15 -11.85 -7.45
C GLN A 186 9.60 -11.39 -7.72
N THR A 187 9.82 -10.10 -7.94
CA THR A 187 11.17 -9.53 -8.18
C THR A 187 11.88 -9.10 -6.90
N GLY A 188 11.27 -9.29 -5.73
CA GLY A 188 11.83 -8.90 -4.44
C GLY A 188 11.94 -7.38 -4.23
N SER A 189 11.23 -6.57 -5.02
CA SER A 189 11.17 -5.11 -4.80
C SER A 189 10.43 -4.79 -3.50
N TYR A 190 9.42 -5.59 -3.17
CA TYR A 190 8.78 -5.62 -1.86
C TYR A 190 8.78 -7.04 -1.31
N SER A 191 8.91 -7.17 0.01
CA SER A 191 8.86 -8.48 0.68
C SER A 191 7.44 -9.03 0.79
N ALA A 192 6.45 -8.15 0.96
CA ALA A 192 5.04 -8.50 1.07
C ALA A 192 4.14 -7.47 0.38
N GLY A 193 2.88 -7.82 0.15
CA GLY A 193 1.91 -6.94 -0.47
C GLY A 193 0.53 -7.06 0.16
N TRP A 194 -0.31 -6.06 -0.09
CA TRP A 194 -1.75 -6.12 0.18
C TRP A 194 -2.51 -5.37 -0.91
N MET A 195 -3.45 -6.03 -1.60
CA MET A 195 -4.25 -5.42 -2.63
C MET A 195 -5.73 -5.66 -2.39
N VAL A 196 -6.47 -4.56 -2.33
CA VAL A 196 -7.94 -4.56 -2.27
C VAL A 196 -8.48 -3.82 -3.48
N THR A 197 -9.42 -4.43 -4.20
CA THR A 197 -10.33 -3.70 -5.09
C THR A 197 -11.66 -3.57 -4.38
N SER A 198 -12.14 -2.35 -4.17
CA SER A 198 -13.39 -2.07 -3.44
C SER A 198 -14.28 -1.08 -4.19
N TRP A 199 -15.59 -1.15 -3.94
CA TRP A 199 -16.60 -0.25 -4.48
C TRP A 199 -17.83 -0.19 -3.58
N VAL A 200 -18.66 0.83 -3.77
CA VAL A 200 -20.00 0.90 -3.17
C VAL A 200 -21.01 0.38 -4.21
N SER A 201 -21.82 -0.63 -3.86
CA SER A 201 -22.84 -1.19 -4.76
C SER A 201 -24.03 -0.25 -4.94
N ALA A 202 -24.93 -0.57 -5.87
CA ALA A 202 -26.15 0.20 -6.10
C ALA A 202 -27.05 0.28 -4.84
N GLU A 203 -27.00 -0.73 -3.99
CA GLU A 203 -27.70 -0.80 -2.69
C GLU A 203 -26.98 -0.03 -1.57
N GLY A 204 -25.89 0.67 -1.87
CA GLY A 204 -25.11 1.43 -0.89
C GLY A 204 -24.19 0.56 -0.01
N GLN A 205 -23.99 -0.71 -0.36
CA GLN A 205 -23.12 -1.60 0.41
C GLN A 205 -21.69 -1.54 -0.09
N VAL A 206 -20.72 -1.41 0.83
CA VAL A 206 -19.31 -1.58 0.46
C VAL A 206 -19.05 -3.04 0.12
N LYS A 207 -18.49 -3.28 -1.07
CA LYS A 207 -18.03 -4.57 -1.56
C LYS A 207 -16.53 -4.50 -1.81
N TYR A 208 -15.87 -5.65 -1.73
CA TYR A 208 -14.46 -5.74 -2.07
C TYR A 208 -14.06 -7.15 -2.51
N VAL A 209 -12.90 -7.21 -3.16
CA VAL A 209 -12.16 -8.43 -3.46
C VAL A 209 -10.68 -8.20 -3.21
N GLU A 210 -9.96 -9.26 -2.86
CA GLU A 210 -8.50 -9.28 -2.78
C GLU A 210 -7.97 -10.15 -3.93
N PRO A 211 -7.74 -9.56 -5.12
CA PRO A 211 -7.58 -10.32 -6.36
C PRO A 211 -6.25 -11.05 -6.46
N VAL A 212 -5.25 -10.69 -5.64
CA VAL A 212 -3.91 -11.26 -5.66
C VAL A 212 -3.73 -12.15 -4.44
N ALA A 213 -3.71 -13.47 -4.63
CA ALA A 213 -3.64 -14.45 -3.55
C ALA A 213 -2.42 -14.30 -2.63
N THR A 214 -1.29 -13.81 -3.16
CA THR A 214 -0.06 -13.54 -2.39
C THR A 214 -0.08 -12.18 -1.68
N ALA A 215 -1.14 -11.39 -1.84
CA ALA A 215 -1.27 -10.03 -1.33
C ALA A 215 -2.67 -9.78 -0.76
N THR A 216 -3.19 -10.72 0.02
CA THR A 216 -4.40 -10.54 0.84
C THR A 216 -4.04 -9.98 2.22
N ALA A 217 -5.01 -9.45 2.96
CA ALA A 217 -4.81 -9.01 4.35
C ALA A 217 -4.29 -10.17 5.22
N GLN A 218 -4.84 -11.37 5.04
CA GLN A 218 -4.41 -12.58 5.76
C GLN A 218 -2.97 -12.96 5.42
N THR A 219 -2.59 -12.88 4.13
CA THR A 219 -1.22 -13.16 3.70
C THR A 219 -0.23 -12.13 4.23
N LEU A 220 -0.61 -10.85 4.24
CA LEU A 220 0.21 -9.78 4.85
C LEU A 220 0.40 -10.03 6.35
N GLU A 221 -0.69 -10.31 7.07
CA GLU A 221 -0.64 -10.61 8.51
C GLU A 221 0.28 -11.79 8.82
N THR A 222 0.15 -12.89 8.06
CA THR A 222 1.01 -14.08 8.21
C THR A 222 2.49 -13.73 8.03
N GLN A 223 2.83 -12.92 7.02
CA GLN A 223 4.20 -12.49 6.77
C GLN A 223 4.72 -11.53 7.85
N ILE A 224 3.87 -10.65 8.38
CA ILE A 224 4.20 -9.78 9.51
C ILE A 224 4.51 -10.62 10.76
N GLN A 225 3.68 -11.61 11.08
CA GLN A 225 3.91 -12.51 12.21
C GLN A 225 5.26 -13.22 12.09
N ALA A 226 5.56 -13.80 10.92
CA ALA A 226 6.84 -14.44 10.66
C ALA A 226 8.02 -13.46 10.77
N ARG A 227 7.86 -12.24 10.26
CA ARG A 227 8.90 -11.20 10.30
C ARG A 227 9.20 -10.74 11.73
N VAL A 228 8.17 -10.53 12.54
CA VAL A 228 8.32 -10.13 13.95
C VAL A 228 8.95 -11.25 14.77
N ALA A 229 8.53 -12.51 14.56
CA ALA A 229 9.14 -13.67 15.20
C ALA A 229 10.64 -13.78 14.88
N PHE A 230 11.01 -13.63 13.60
CA PHE A 230 12.40 -13.57 13.16
C PHE A 230 13.18 -12.44 13.84
N ALA A 231 12.63 -11.22 13.87
CA ALA A 231 13.28 -10.07 14.49
C ALA A 231 13.57 -10.30 15.98
N LYS A 232 12.60 -10.83 16.73
CA LYS A 232 12.77 -11.17 18.15
C LYS A 232 13.82 -12.25 18.35
N GLN A 233 13.80 -13.29 17.52
CA GLN A 233 14.80 -14.36 17.61
C GLN A 233 16.22 -13.84 17.39
N VAL A 234 16.44 -12.93 16.44
CA VAL A 234 17.76 -12.38 16.12
C VAL A 234 18.22 -11.34 17.15
N LEU A 235 17.30 -10.58 17.74
CA LEU A 235 17.62 -9.45 18.62
C LEU A 235 17.48 -9.78 20.12
N GLY A 236 17.07 -11.01 20.46
CA GLY A 236 16.83 -11.53 21.82
C GLY A 236 15.73 -10.78 22.54
#